data_AF-A0A1E7ENR4-F1
#
_entry.id   AF-A0A1E7ENR4-F1
#
_cell.length_a   1.000
_cell.length_b   1.000
_cell.length_c   1.000
_cell.angle_alpha   90.00
_cell.angle_beta   90.00
_cell.angle_gamma   90.00
#
_symmetry.space_group_name_H-M   'P 1'
#
loop_
_entity.id
_entity.type
_entity.pdbx_description
1 polymer ?
#
loop_
_entity_poly.entity_id
_entity_poly.type
_entity_poly.pdbx_seq_one_letter_code
_entity_poly.pdbx_strand_id
1 'polypeptide(L)'
;MQKLAAIVWILVSRAVQYRVIADNSLNSLRGSTENAHRGLRVQHPCTLVHIETQYENEIAIDDDESRRLQSYGEDNYKCELQEEDRKAAGKYFVSIHGIESDQLKNITSGETTMVVDGAMIMDGSLYVPAGAAVEFGINEYNNRRLQQTSVVEGTKKVLVVRANGKGATTTASKEILSDKFFGTNGDTATLRSQYLACSHGKLDFQPFQGRTLGGAVIDKGVLEVNIDTYVPGASRYTVEDALEEAADALVGDLREQFDHVMLCLPPGTKAGSINNW
;
A
#
# COMPACT_ATOMS: atom_id res chain seq x y z
N MET A 1 -22.78 14.43 -11.15
CA MET A 1 -21.86 13.29 -11.04
C MET A 1 -21.13 13.44 -9.71
N GLN A 2 -21.02 12.36 -8.93
CA GLN A 2 -20.45 12.39 -7.57
C GLN A 2 -18.95 12.17 -7.65
N LYS A 3 -18.18 13.13 -7.11
CA LYS A 3 -16.71 13.14 -7.07
C LYS A 3 -16.19 11.95 -6.24
N LEU A 4 -15.45 11.04 -6.87
CA LEU A 4 -14.90 9.85 -6.22
C LEU A 4 -13.47 10.07 -5.71
N ALA A 5 -13.13 9.29 -4.69
CA ALA A 5 -11.92 9.38 -3.88
C ALA A 5 -10.65 9.00 -4.65
N ALA A 6 -9.50 9.48 -4.19
CA ALA A 6 -8.21 8.92 -4.59
C ALA A 6 -8.10 7.48 -4.07
N ILE A 7 -7.85 6.53 -4.99
CA ILE A 7 -7.71 5.11 -4.67
C ILE A 7 -6.22 4.79 -4.72
N VAL A 8 -5.70 4.33 -3.59
CA VAL A 8 -4.33 3.86 -3.46
C VAL A 8 -4.32 2.34 -3.51
N TRP A 9 -3.57 1.82 -4.47
CA TRP A 9 -3.36 0.40 -4.64
C TRP A 9 -2.16 -0.07 -3.85
N ILE A 10 -2.39 -1.02 -2.95
CA ILE A 10 -1.33 -1.70 -2.24
C ILE A 10 -1.42 -3.19 -2.58
N LEU A 11 -0.45 -3.66 -3.37
CA LEU A 11 -0.16 -5.08 -3.55
C LEU A 11 0.46 -5.60 -2.25
N VAL A 12 -0.33 -6.33 -1.47
CA VAL A 12 0.18 -7.01 -0.28
C VAL A 12 0.56 -8.43 -0.69
N SER A 13 1.84 -8.65 -0.96
CA SER A 13 2.34 -10.01 -1.14
C SER A 13 2.39 -10.70 0.23
N ARG A 14 1.75 -11.87 0.36
CA ARG A 14 1.70 -12.65 1.61
C ARG A 14 3.09 -12.78 2.23
N ALA A 15 3.26 -12.27 3.46
CA ALA A 15 4.40 -12.61 4.29
C ALA A 15 4.27 -14.08 4.74
N VAL A 16 5.17 -14.94 4.27
CA VAL A 16 5.34 -16.29 4.81
C VAL A 16 6.06 -16.17 6.15
N GLN A 17 5.45 -16.66 7.22
CA GLN A 17 6.02 -16.68 8.57
C GLN A 17 7.42 -17.33 8.58
N TYR A 18 8.44 -16.60 9.00
CA TYR A 18 9.74 -17.17 9.34
C TYR A 18 9.67 -17.82 10.72
N ARG A 19 9.93 -19.14 10.79
CA ARG A 19 10.35 -19.78 12.05
C ARG A 19 11.84 -19.52 12.22
N VAL A 20 12.21 -18.52 13.01
CA VAL A 20 13.59 -18.36 13.47
C VAL A 20 13.82 -19.33 14.63
N ILE A 21 14.76 -20.26 14.45
CA ILE A 21 15.43 -20.95 15.55
C ILE A 21 16.30 -19.89 16.21
N ALA A 22 15.81 -19.31 17.30
CA ALA A 22 16.56 -18.34 18.08
C ALA A 22 17.73 -19.04 18.77
N ASP A 23 18.95 -18.74 18.32
CA ASP A 23 20.13 -18.94 19.15
C ASP A 23 20.36 -17.67 19.98
N ASN A 24 20.43 -17.86 21.30
CA ASN A 24 20.43 -16.80 22.30
C ASN A 24 21.79 -16.11 22.36
N SER A 25 21.83 -14.78 22.13
CA SER A 25 22.79 -13.92 22.85
C SER A 25 22.33 -12.45 22.94
N LEU A 26 21.54 -12.20 23.99
CA LEU A 26 21.56 -11.08 24.94
C LEU A 26 22.10 -9.68 24.54
N ASN A 27 21.24 -8.71 24.87
CA ASN A 27 21.46 -7.39 25.51
C ASN A 27 21.58 -6.13 24.64
N SER A 28 20.52 -5.30 24.67
CA SER A 28 20.49 -4.10 25.54
C SER A 28 19.15 -3.36 25.39
N LEU A 29 18.34 -3.43 26.46
CA LEU A 29 17.18 -2.56 26.67
C LEU A 29 17.63 -1.29 27.39
N ARG A 30 17.52 -0.12 26.73
CA ARG A 30 17.35 1.16 27.40
C ARG A 30 16.40 2.03 26.57
N GLY A 31 15.31 2.45 27.21
CA GLY A 31 14.28 3.29 26.60
C GLY A 31 14.71 4.73 26.39
N SER A 32 14.10 5.35 25.39
CA SER A 32 13.95 6.79 25.25
C SER A 32 12.83 7.02 24.22
N THR A 33 11.79 7.71 24.67
CA THR A 33 10.79 8.37 23.84
C THR A 33 11.44 9.59 23.19
N GLU A 34 11.68 9.53 21.88
CA GLU A 34 11.83 10.65 20.93
C GLU A 34 12.30 10.05 19.59
N ASN A 35 11.61 10.38 18.50
CA ASN A 35 11.90 10.07 17.08
C ASN A 35 13.15 9.19 16.83
N ALA A 36 12.96 7.87 16.86
CA ALA A 36 14.05 6.92 16.74
C ALA A 36 14.54 6.83 15.29
N HIS A 37 15.66 7.50 15.00
CA HIS A 37 16.47 7.23 13.81
C HIS A 37 16.97 5.78 13.90
N ARG A 38 16.37 4.86 13.12
CA ARG A 38 16.78 3.44 13.09
C ARG A 38 17.25 3.08 11.69
N GLY A 39 18.44 2.48 11.62
CA GLY A 39 18.96 1.94 10.38
C GLY A 39 18.19 0.70 9.94
N LEU A 40 17.95 0.54 8.64
CA LEU A 40 17.52 -0.73 8.06
C LEU A 40 18.58 -1.79 8.39
N ARG A 41 18.13 -2.94 8.91
CA ARG A 41 19.05 -4.05 9.14
C ARG A 41 19.28 -4.76 7.82
N VAL A 42 20.54 -5.06 7.51
CA VAL A 42 20.96 -5.84 6.33
C VAL A 42 20.23 -7.20 6.22
N GLN A 43 19.73 -7.73 7.35
CA GLN A 43 18.98 -8.99 7.43
C GLN A 43 17.47 -8.85 7.14
N HIS A 44 16.96 -7.63 6.99
CA HIS A 44 15.56 -7.35 6.65
C HIS A 44 15.52 -6.55 5.34
N PRO A 45 15.70 -7.20 4.19
CA PRO A 45 15.52 -6.52 2.92
C PRO A 45 14.08 -6.01 2.83
N CYS A 46 13.88 -4.84 2.24
CA CYS A 46 12.54 -4.37 1.97
C CYS A 46 12.07 -4.78 0.58
N THR A 47 10.79 -5.14 0.46
CA THR A 47 10.22 -5.53 -0.82
C THR A 47 9.77 -4.28 -1.56
N LEU A 48 10.17 -4.11 -2.81
CA LEU A 48 9.79 -2.95 -3.60
C LEU A 48 8.41 -3.18 -4.21
N VAL A 49 7.49 -2.26 -3.98
CA VAL A 49 6.11 -2.38 -4.43
C VAL A 49 5.75 -1.16 -5.24
N HIS A 50 5.28 -1.41 -6.46
CA HIS A 50 4.75 -0.37 -7.34
C HIS A 50 3.38 0.08 -6.84
N ILE A 51 3.23 1.39 -6.61
CA ILE A 51 1.99 1.98 -6.13
C ILE A 51 1.29 2.68 -7.29
N GLU A 52 0.19 2.10 -7.76
CA GLU A 52 -0.70 2.78 -8.68
C GLU A 52 -1.63 3.70 -7.89
N THR A 53 -1.63 4.98 -8.24
CA THR A 53 -2.59 5.94 -7.70
C THR A 53 -3.48 6.40 -8.83
N GLN A 54 -4.77 6.13 -8.73
CA GLN A 54 -5.75 6.65 -9.67
C GLN A 54 -6.46 7.87 -9.05
N TYR A 55 -6.45 8.96 -9.81
CA TYR A 55 -7.17 10.19 -9.48
C TYR A 55 -8.33 10.32 -10.47
N GLU A 56 -9.56 10.39 -9.97
CA GLU A 56 -10.70 10.76 -10.81
C GLU A 56 -10.72 12.29 -10.97
N ASN A 57 -10.09 12.78 -12.04
CA ASN A 57 -10.22 14.17 -12.46
C ASN A 57 -11.49 14.35 -13.32
N GLU A 58 -12.55 14.92 -12.75
CA GLU A 58 -13.57 15.64 -13.54
C GLU A 58 -13.13 17.09 -13.73
N ILE A 59 -12.11 17.32 -14.56
CA ILE A 59 -11.95 18.62 -15.21
C ILE A 59 -11.70 18.34 -16.69
N ALA A 60 -12.68 18.72 -17.52
CA ALA A 60 -12.48 18.87 -18.95
C ALA A 60 -11.45 20.00 -19.15
N ILE A 61 -10.18 19.63 -19.26
CA ILE A 61 -9.10 20.52 -19.68
C ILE A 61 -8.70 20.07 -21.08
N ASP A 62 -8.63 21.02 -22.00
CA ASP A 62 -8.29 20.85 -23.42
C ASP A 62 -7.17 19.82 -23.65
N ASP A 63 -7.35 19.02 -24.71
CA ASP A 63 -6.67 17.75 -25.03
C ASP A 63 -5.13 17.77 -25.14
N ASP A 64 -4.46 18.91 -24.94
CA ASP A 64 -3.00 19.05 -25.10
C ASP A 64 -2.23 19.12 -23.76
N GLU A 65 -2.89 19.41 -22.63
CA GLU A 65 -2.25 19.49 -21.31
C GLU A 65 -2.38 18.20 -20.48
N SER A 66 -3.34 17.35 -20.81
CA SER A 66 -3.55 16.03 -20.19
C SER A 66 -2.38 15.06 -20.42
N ARG A 67 -1.67 15.19 -21.55
CA ARG A 67 -0.44 14.40 -21.83
C ARG A 67 0.78 14.87 -21.04
N ARG A 68 0.81 16.13 -20.58
CA ARG A 68 1.91 16.65 -19.76
C ARG A 68 1.75 16.35 -18.27
N LEU A 69 0.52 16.13 -17.80
CA LEU A 69 0.20 15.86 -16.38
C LEU A 69 0.35 14.38 -15.96
N GLN A 70 0.58 13.45 -16.89
CA GLN A 70 0.88 12.04 -16.57
C GLN A 70 2.34 11.77 -16.17
N SER A 71 3.23 12.78 -16.23
CA SER A 71 4.69 12.55 -16.21
C SER A 71 5.42 12.94 -14.92
N TYR A 72 4.72 13.33 -13.84
CA TYR A 72 5.36 13.63 -12.55
C TYR A 72 4.67 12.85 -11.42
N GLY A 73 4.70 11.53 -11.52
CA GLY A 73 4.50 10.64 -10.37
C GLY A 73 5.81 10.53 -9.61
N GLU A 74 6.07 11.45 -8.69
CA GLU A 74 7.06 11.21 -7.64
C GLU A 74 6.54 10.05 -6.77
N ASP A 75 7.36 9.01 -6.64
CA ASP A 75 7.17 7.77 -5.86
C ASP A 75 6.27 6.69 -6.46
N ASN A 76 6.60 6.20 -7.66
CA ASN A 76 5.99 4.97 -8.20
C ASN A 76 6.32 3.70 -7.39
N TYR A 77 7.34 3.73 -6.52
CA TYR A 77 7.77 2.58 -5.74
C TYR A 77 7.88 2.94 -4.27
N LYS A 78 7.29 2.10 -3.42
CA LYS A 78 7.46 2.13 -1.96
C LYS A 78 8.24 0.90 -1.50
N CYS A 79 8.86 1.06 -0.33
CA CYS A 79 9.58 0.01 0.36
C CYS A 79 8.65 -0.62 1.40
N GLU A 80 8.30 -1.88 1.18
CA GLU A 80 7.52 -2.69 2.12
C GLU A 80 8.41 -3.17 3.26
N LEU A 81 8.20 -2.61 4.45
CA LEU A 81 8.94 -2.99 5.65
C LEU A 81 8.52 -4.38 6.13
N GLN A 82 9.51 -5.12 6.64
CA GLN A 82 9.34 -6.45 7.19
C GLN A 82 9.40 -6.43 8.72
N GLU A 83 8.64 -7.33 9.35
CA GLU A 83 8.74 -7.72 10.77
C GLU A 83 9.06 -6.58 11.78
N GLU A 84 10.29 -6.57 12.31
CA GLU A 84 10.73 -5.63 13.33
C GLU A 84 10.85 -4.20 12.80
N ASP A 85 11.19 -4.03 11.52
CA ASP A 85 11.33 -2.71 10.92
C ASP A 85 9.94 -2.09 10.69
N ARG A 86 8.93 -2.92 10.34
CA ARG A 86 7.52 -2.50 10.41
C ARG A 86 7.15 -2.08 11.83
N LYS A 87 7.38 -2.95 12.82
CA LYS A 87 6.98 -2.67 14.22
C LYS A 87 7.63 -1.39 14.77
N ALA A 88 8.88 -1.13 14.40
CA ALA A 88 9.60 0.06 14.83
C ALA A 88 9.14 1.32 14.07
N ALA A 89 8.86 1.21 12.76
CA ALA A 89 8.37 2.33 11.97
C ALA A 89 6.88 2.64 12.21
N GLY A 90 6.11 1.66 12.70
CA GLY A 90 4.65 1.73 12.79
C GLY A 90 3.96 1.75 11.43
N LYS A 91 4.67 1.45 10.34
CA LYS A 91 4.19 1.58 8.96
C LYS A 91 4.54 0.36 8.14
N TYR A 92 3.65 0.07 7.20
CA TYR A 92 3.81 -1.03 6.26
C TYR A 92 4.68 -0.68 5.06
N PHE A 93 4.48 0.53 4.53
CA PHE A 93 5.16 1.02 3.34
C PHE A 93 5.77 2.38 3.63
N VAL A 94 7.02 2.56 3.21
CA VAL A 94 7.71 3.85 3.34
C VAL A 94 8.14 4.35 1.97
N SER A 95 8.02 5.65 1.74
CA SER A 95 8.61 6.30 0.56
C SER A 95 10.12 6.17 0.60
N ILE A 96 10.75 6.09 -0.56
CA ILE A 96 12.19 5.89 -0.70
C ILE A 96 12.82 7.19 -1.19
N HIS A 97 13.72 7.76 -0.40
CA HIS A 97 14.50 8.93 -0.75
C HIS A 97 15.97 8.58 -0.93
N GLY A 98 16.64 9.25 -1.88
CA GLY A 98 18.08 9.08 -2.11
C GLY A 98 18.44 7.93 -3.06
N ILE A 99 17.47 7.37 -3.79
CA ILE A 99 17.69 6.43 -4.90
C ILE A 99 17.29 7.09 -6.21
N GLU A 100 18.14 6.98 -7.22
CA GLU A 100 17.82 7.49 -8.55
C GLU A 100 16.79 6.60 -9.26
N SER A 101 15.84 7.20 -9.96
CA SER A 101 14.79 6.46 -10.68
C SER A 101 15.32 5.46 -11.70
N ASP A 102 16.51 5.73 -12.25
CA ASP A 102 17.21 4.82 -13.17
C ASP A 102 17.62 3.49 -12.52
N GLN A 103 17.90 3.50 -11.20
CA GLN A 103 18.19 2.30 -10.43
C GLN A 103 16.92 1.46 -10.21
N LEU A 104 15.73 2.05 -10.38
CA LEU A 104 14.43 1.42 -10.16
C LEU A 104 13.80 0.85 -11.46
N LYS A 105 14.50 0.91 -12.60
CA LYS A 105 13.94 0.55 -13.93
C LYS A 105 13.66 -0.94 -14.13
N ASN A 106 14.38 -1.82 -13.43
CA ASN A 106 14.29 -3.28 -13.60
C ASN A 106 13.72 -3.98 -12.36
N ILE A 107 12.75 -3.34 -11.71
CA ILE A 107 12.07 -3.85 -10.53
C ILE A 107 10.80 -4.57 -10.94
N THR A 108 10.60 -5.76 -10.37
CA THR A 108 9.30 -6.43 -10.39
C THR A 108 8.60 -6.18 -9.06
N SER A 109 7.48 -5.46 -9.12
CA SER A 109 6.66 -5.10 -7.95
C SER A 109 6.29 -6.34 -7.12
N GLY A 110 6.56 -6.29 -5.82
CA GLY A 110 6.25 -7.37 -4.88
C GLY A 110 7.20 -8.57 -4.94
N GLU A 111 8.24 -8.54 -5.78
CA GLU A 111 9.23 -9.61 -5.92
C GLU A 111 10.67 -9.14 -5.69
N THR A 112 11.02 -7.99 -6.24
CA THR A 112 12.35 -7.41 -6.06
C THR A 112 12.49 -6.91 -4.64
N THR A 113 13.59 -7.32 -4.02
CA THR A 113 13.96 -6.90 -2.67
C THR A 113 15.15 -5.96 -2.73
N MET A 114 15.23 -5.03 -1.80
CA MET A 114 16.29 -4.04 -1.72
C MET A 114 16.97 -4.10 -0.35
N VAL A 115 18.30 -4.14 -0.37
CA VAL A 115 19.16 -3.96 0.79
C VAL A 115 19.98 -2.71 0.55
N VAL A 116 20.00 -1.81 1.53
CA VAL A 116 20.78 -0.59 1.46
C VAL A 116 21.56 -0.41 2.74
N ASP A 117 22.89 -0.42 2.65
CA ASP A 117 23.73 -0.21 3.81
C ASP A 117 23.63 1.23 4.30
N GLY A 118 23.50 1.39 5.62
CA GLY A 118 23.36 2.71 6.27
C GLY A 118 22.05 3.46 6.00
N ALA A 119 21.06 2.88 5.32
CA ALA A 119 19.77 3.52 5.13
C ALA A 119 19.01 3.67 6.45
N MET A 120 18.32 4.81 6.64
CA MET A 120 17.65 5.16 7.89
C MET A 120 16.17 5.43 7.67
N ILE A 121 15.32 4.92 8.55
CA ILE A 121 13.90 5.29 8.58
C ILE A 121 13.75 6.52 9.46
N MET A 122 13.26 7.61 8.88
CA MET A 122 13.01 8.88 9.56
C MET A 122 11.69 9.46 9.07
N ASP A 123 10.87 9.97 9.99
CA ASP A 123 9.57 10.59 9.66
C ASP A 123 8.68 9.72 8.75
N GLY A 124 8.79 8.39 8.91
CA GLY A 124 8.02 7.43 8.11
C GLY A 124 8.45 7.30 6.66
N SER A 125 9.66 7.73 6.32
CA SER A 125 10.27 7.56 5.00
C SER A 125 11.64 6.90 5.15
N LEU A 126 12.08 6.17 4.13
CA LEU A 126 13.40 5.57 4.05
C LEU A 126 14.37 6.54 3.37
N TYR A 127 15.44 6.91 4.06
CA TYR A 127 16.51 7.75 3.55
C TYR A 127 17.75 6.92 3.25
N VAL A 128 18.16 6.93 1.99
CA VAL A 128 19.39 6.31 1.52
C VAL A 128 20.51 7.36 1.50
N PRO A 129 21.62 7.16 2.23
CA PRO A 129 22.71 8.12 2.23
C PRO A 129 23.40 8.15 0.86
N ALA A 130 23.92 9.33 0.49
CA ALA A 130 24.65 9.50 -0.75
C ALA A 130 25.87 8.56 -0.82
N GLY A 131 25.99 7.79 -1.90
CA GLY A 131 27.07 6.82 -2.09
C GLY A 131 26.88 5.49 -1.36
N ALA A 132 25.70 5.25 -0.76
CA ALA A 132 25.37 3.95 -0.19
C ALA A 132 25.43 2.85 -1.25
N ALA A 133 25.92 1.67 -0.85
CA ALA A 133 25.79 0.47 -1.66
C ALA A 133 24.32 0.01 -1.61
N VAL A 134 23.66 0.04 -2.77
CA VAL A 134 22.30 -0.47 -2.96
C VAL A 134 22.40 -1.80 -3.67
N GLU A 135 21.91 -2.86 -3.03
CA GLU A 135 21.84 -4.19 -3.60
C GLU A 135 20.39 -4.58 -3.86
N PHE A 136 20.11 -4.96 -5.10
CA PHE A 136 18.81 -5.51 -5.48
C PHE A 136 18.90 -7.03 -5.54
N GLY A 137 17.96 -7.69 -4.88
CA GLY A 137 17.79 -9.13 -4.90
C GLY A 137 16.42 -9.51 -5.43
N ILE A 138 16.23 -10.81 -5.60
CA ILE A 138 14.91 -11.42 -5.71
C ILE A 138 14.63 -12.13 -4.40
N ASN A 139 13.38 -12.09 -3.93
CA ASN A 139 13.00 -12.86 -2.75
C ASN A 139 13.19 -14.37 -3.04
N GLU A 140 14.28 -14.98 -2.54
CA GLU A 140 14.64 -16.37 -2.83
C GLU A 140 13.59 -17.38 -2.34
N TYR A 141 12.67 -17.01 -1.44
CA TYR A 141 11.54 -17.86 -1.08
C TYR A 141 10.55 -18.07 -2.24
N ASN A 142 10.53 -17.16 -3.22
CA ASN A 142 9.80 -17.33 -4.48
C ASN A 142 10.56 -18.19 -5.50
N ASN A 143 11.82 -18.60 -5.27
CA ASN A 143 12.62 -19.35 -6.25
C ASN A 143 12.16 -20.79 -6.51
N ARG A 144 11.16 -21.31 -5.78
CA ARG A 144 10.44 -22.52 -6.23
C ARG A 144 9.45 -22.26 -7.39
N ARG A 145 9.32 -21.01 -7.86
CA ARG A 145 8.48 -20.60 -9.02
C ARG A 145 9.27 -20.03 -10.21
N LEU A 146 10.60 -20.17 -10.25
CA LEU A 146 11.47 -19.71 -11.35
C LEU A 146 11.28 -20.43 -12.72
N GLN A 147 10.10 -21.00 -13.00
CA GLN A 147 9.70 -21.44 -14.34
C GLN A 147 8.42 -20.78 -14.85
N GLN A 148 7.84 -19.84 -14.10
CA GLN A 148 6.71 -19.06 -14.59
C GLN A 148 7.05 -17.59 -14.36
N THR A 149 7.16 -16.82 -15.45
CA THR A 149 6.70 -15.41 -15.45
C THR A 149 5.53 -15.34 -14.48
N SER A 150 5.64 -14.54 -13.42
CA SER A 150 4.62 -14.44 -12.37
C SER A 150 3.36 -13.82 -12.93
N VAL A 151 2.63 -14.60 -13.73
CA VAL A 151 1.26 -14.27 -14.10
C VAL A 151 0.51 -14.35 -12.78
N VAL A 152 0.11 -13.19 -12.26
CA VAL A 152 -0.75 -13.11 -11.09
C VAL A 152 -2.09 -13.67 -11.52
N GLU A 153 -2.31 -14.94 -11.23
CA GLU A 153 -3.52 -15.69 -11.56
C GLU A 153 -4.27 -16.11 -10.28
N GLY A 154 -5.50 -16.58 -10.48
CA GLY A 154 -6.41 -17.06 -9.46
C GLY A 154 -7.35 -15.99 -8.92
N THR A 155 -8.15 -16.42 -7.95
CA THR A 155 -9.04 -15.54 -7.20
C THR A 155 -8.27 -14.87 -6.07
N LYS A 156 -8.34 -13.54 -6.02
CA LYS A 156 -7.72 -12.70 -4.99
C LYS A 156 -8.79 -12.07 -4.13
N LYS A 157 -8.66 -12.22 -2.80
CA LYS A 157 -9.56 -11.60 -1.82
C LYS A 157 -9.14 -10.15 -1.61
N VAL A 158 -10.06 -9.24 -1.87
CA VAL A 158 -9.82 -7.81 -1.80
C VAL A 158 -10.63 -7.18 -0.68
N LEU A 159 -9.97 -6.32 0.10
CA LEU A 159 -10.61 -5.43 1.05
C LEU A 159 -10.50 -3.98 0.57
N VAL A 160 -11.60 -3.25 0.58
CA VAL A 160 -11.64 -1.80 0.38
C VAL A 160 -11.86 -1.14 1.73
N VAL A 161 -11.00 -0.20 2.10
CA VAL A 161 -11.04 0.51 3.38
C VAL A 161 -11.47 1.95 3.11
N ARG A 162 -12.65 2.30 3.61
CA ARG A 162 -13.26 3.63 3.48
C ARG A 162 -12.96 4.45 4.73
N ALA A 163 -12.29 5.59 4.55
CA ALA A 163 -11.93 6.47 5.65
C ALA A 163 -13.01 7.51 5.99
N ASN A 164 -13.26 7.67 7.29
CA ASN A 164 -14.02 8.76 7.91
C ASN A 164 -13.08 9.55 8.83
N GLY A 165 -12.55 10.68 8.35
CA GLY A 165 -11.67 11.54 9.15
C GLY A 165 -12.40 12.75 9.74
N LYS A 166 -11.67 13.52 10.56
CA LYS A 166 -12.15 14.81 11.04
C LYS A 166 -12.12 15.82 9.88
N GLY A 167 -13.22 16.53 9.67
CA GLY A 167 -13.33 17.58 8.65
C GLY A 167 -13.58 17.08 7.22
N ALA A 168 -13.33 15.80 6.91
CA ALA A 168 -13.70 15.19 5.63
C ALA A 168 -13.90 13.67 5.74
N THR A 169 -14.82 13.14 4.92
CA THR A 169 -15.12 11.71 4.80
C THR A 169 -15.12 11.31 3.33
N THR A 170 -14.72 10.07 3.04
CA THR A 170 -14.77 9.51 1.68
C THR A 170 -16.15 9.70 1.08
N THR A 171 -16.26 10.34 -0.09
CA THR A 171 -17.55 10.79 -0.62
C THR A 171 -18.48 9.63 -1.00
N ALA A 172 -17.93 8.54 -1.55
CA ALA A 172 -18.71 7.36 -1.90
C ALA A 172 -19.07 6.54 -0.66
N SER A 173 -20.31 6.04 -0.62
CA SER A 173 -20.76 5.13 0.43
C SER A 173 -20.15 3.74 0.25
N LYS A 174 -20.27 2.93 1.31
CA LYS A 174 -19.89 1.52 1.29
C LYS A 174 -20.48 0.77 0.09
N GLU A 175 -21.77 0.97 -0.19
CA GLU A 175 -22.51 0.29 -1.26
C GLU A 175 -22.02 0.72 -2.64
N ILE A 176 -21.72 2.01 -2.80
CA ILE A 176 -21.20 2.56 -4.06
C ILE A 176 -19.81 2.01 -4.33
N LEU A 177 -18.90 2.02 -3.33
CA LEU A 177 -17.56 1.46 -3.48
C LEU A 177 -17.62 -0.02 -3.81
N SER A 178 -18.41 -0.80 -3.07
CA SER A 178 -18.60 -2.22 -3.34
C SER A 178 -19.07 -2.50 -4.77
N ASP A 179 -20.03 -1.72 -5.26
CA ASP A 179 -20.53 -1.87 -6.62
C ASP A 179 -19.48 -1.47 -7.67
N LYS A 180 -18.78 -0.35 -7.48
CA LYS A 180 -17.73 0.13 -8.39
C LYS A 180 -16.55 -0.83 -8.52
N PHE A 181 -16.15 -1.47 -7.42
CA PHE A 181 -15.03 -2.41 -7.44
C PHE A 181 -15.44 -3.81 -7.88
N PHE A 182 -16.62 -4.29 -7.48
CA PHE A 182 -16.96 -5.71 -7.58
C PHE A 182 -18.26 -6.01 -8.33
N GLY A 183 -19.07 -5.01 -8.66
CA GLY A 183 -20.35 -5.15 -9.39
C GLY A 183 -21.50 -5.68 -8.52
N THR A 184 -21.43 -5.48 -7.20
CA THR A 184 -22.38 -6.09 -6.25
C THR A 184 -23.83 -5.62 -6.39
N ASN A 185 -24.08 -4.50 -7.05
CA ASN A 185 -25.41 -3.94 -7.31
C ASN A 185 -25.65 -3.71 -8.82
N GLY A 186 -24.93 -4.42 -9.69
CA GLY A 186 -25.18 -4.46 -11.13
C GLY A 186 -24.27 -3.59 -11.99
N ASP A 187 -23.27 -2.92 -11.43
CA ASP A 187 -22.24 -2.29 -12.26
C ASP A 187 -21.47 -3.36 -13.05
N THR A 188 -21.41 -3.17 -14.37
CA THR A 188 -20.79 -4.10 -15.31
C THR A 188 -19.40 -3.66 -15.73
N ALA A 189 -19.04 -2.39 -15.48
CA ALA A 189 -17.75 -1.79 -15.80
C ALA A 189 -17.02 -1.47 -14.49
N THR A 190 -16.58 -2.54 -13.84
CA THR A 190 -15.95 -2.52 -12.52
C THR A 190 -14.49 -2.91 -12.59
N LEU A 191 -13.75 -2.63 -11.52
CA LEU A 191 -12.38 -3.10 -11.39
C LEU A 191 -12.25 -4.61 -11.64
N ARG A 192 -13.07 -5.39 -10.95
CA ARG A 192 -13.11 -6.84 -11.11
C ARG A 192 -13.32 -7.23 -12.57
N SER A 193 -14.34 -6.67 -13.22
CA SER A 193 -14.68 -7.02 -14.61
C SER A 193 -13.55 -6.68 -15.59
N GLN A 194 -12.86 -5.56 -15.39
CA GLN A 194 -11.76 -5.10 -16.24
C GLN A 194 -10.55 -6.03 -16.12
N TYR A 195 -10.11 -6.33 -14.90
CA TYR A 195 -9.00 -7.26 -14.69
C TYR A 195 -9.34 -8.69 -15.10
N LEU A 196 -10.57 -9.14 -14.89
CA LEU A 196 -11.04 -10.45 -15.33
C LEU A 196 -11.03 -10.55 -16.86
N ALA A 197 -11.47 -9.50 -17.56
CA ALA A 197 -11.45 -9.47 -19.03
C ALA A 197 -10.01 -9.40 -19.59
N CYS A 198 -9.19 -8.47 -19.09
CA CYS A 198 -7.81 -8.28 -19.53
C CYS A 198 -6.93 -9.51 -19.28
N SER A 199 -7.22 -10.27 -18.21
CA SER A 199 -6.51 -11.51 -17.89
C SER A 199 -7.10 -12.75 -18.58
N HIS A 200 -8.11 -12.61 -19.46
CA HIS A 200 -8.82 -13.73 -20.07
C HIS A 200 -9.39 -14.73 -19.04
N GLY A 201 -9.93 -14.21 -17.94
CA GLY A 201 -10.52 -15.01 -16.86
C GLY A 201 -9.51 -15.59 -15.87
N LYS A 202 -8.22 -15.28 -16.01
CA LYS A 202 -7.16 -15.86 -15.17
C LYS A 202 -6.98 -15.16 -13.83
N LEU A 203 -7.38 -13.89 -13.70
CA LEU A 203 -7.28 -13.10 -12.48
C LEU A 203 -8.66 -12.56 -12.10
N ASP A 204 -9.17 -12.98 -10.95
CA ASP A 204 -10.47 -12.54 -10.43
C ASP A 204 -10.33 -11.85 -9.07
N PHE A 205 -10.68 -10.57 -8.98
CA PHE A 205 -10.73 -9.83 -7.71
C PHE A 205 -12.10 -9.99 -7.06
N GLN A 206 -12.16 -10.74 -5.97
CA GLN A 206 -13.40 -10.95 -5.23
C GLN A 206 -13.43 -10.15 -3.93
N PRO A 207 -14.58 -9.56 -3.57
CA PRO A 207 -14.73 -8.89 -2.29
C PRO A 207 -14.55 -9.88 -1.15
N PHE A 208 -13.80 -9.50 -0.12
CA PHE A 208 -13.79 -10.26 1.12
C PHE A 208 -15.19 -10.27 1.76
N GLN A 209 -15.61 -11.43 2.24
CA GLN A 209 -16.85 -11.60 2.98
C GLN A 209 -16.62 -12.54 4.15
N GLY A 210 -17.13 -12.17 5.32
CA GLY A 210 -17.06 -12.99 6.53
C GLY A 210 -16.42 -12.27 7.72
N ARG A 211 -16.05 -13.07 8.73
CA ARG A 211 -15.43 -12.59 9.97
C ARG A 211 -13.91 -12.53 9.81
N THR A 212 -13.31 -11.42 10.20
CA THR A 212 -11.85 -11.22 10.24
C THR A 212 -11.24 -11.76 11.53
N LEU A 213 -9.91 -11.86 11.59
CA LEU A 213 -9.16 -12.27 12.79
C LEU A 213 -9.35 -11.27 13.95
N GLY A 214 -9.48 -9.97 13.65
CA GLY A 214 -9.85 -8.92 14.60
C GLY A 214 -11.31 -8.95 15.05
N GLY A 215 -12.13 -9.82 14.44
CA GLY A 215 -13.52 -10.06 14.83
C GLY A 215 -14.56 -9.19 14.11
N ALA A 216 -14.14 -8.24 13.27
CA ALA A 216 -15.04 -7.49 12.39
C ALA A 216 -15.74 -8.41 11.40
N VAL A 217 -17.02 -8.16 11.13
CA VAL A 217 -17.79 -8.87 10.10
C VAL A 217 -17.95 -7.96 8.90
N ILE A 218 -17.39 -8.37 7.78
CA ILE A 218 -17.37 -7.60 6.53
C ILE A 218 -18.31 -8.27 5.55
N ASP A 219 -19.25 -7.48 5.05
CA ASP A 219 -20.11 -7.85 3.93
C ASP A 219 -19.76 -6.98 2.73
N LYS A 220 -19.67 -7.63 1.56
CA LYS A 220 -19.33 -7.06 0.26
C LYS A 220 -18.00 -6.29 0.18
N GLY A 221 -16.97 -6.74 0.91
CA GLY A 221 -15.58 -6.33 0.67
C GLY A 221 -15.23 -4.89 1.05
N VAL A 222 -16.10 -4.15 1.74
CA VAL A 222 -15.82 -2.77 2.18
C VAL A 222 -15.89 -2.66 3.70
N LEU A 223 -14.80 -2.17 4.29
CA LEU A 223 -14.67 -1.82 5.70
C LEU A 223 -14.72 -0.30 5.86
N GLU A 224 -15.55 0.19 6.78
CA GLU A 224 -15.54 1.61 7.15
C GLU A 224 -14.71 1.81 8.41
N VAL A 225 -13.86 2.83 8.39
CA VAL A 225 -12.89 3.10 9.45
C VAL A 225 -12.94 4.58 9.82
N ASN A 226 -13.03 4.85 11.12
CA ASN A 226 -12.92 6.21 11.64
C ASN A 226 -11.47 6.47 12.04
N ILE A 227 -10.91 7.59 11.56
CA ILE A 227 -9.56 8.03 11.90
C ILE A 227 -9.62 9.35 12.67
N ASP A 228 -8.76 9.52 13.67
CA ASP A 228 -8.72 10.73 14.49
C ASP A 228 -7.92 11.89 13.85
N THR A 229 -7.68 11.82 12.54
CA THR A 229 -6.88 12.78 11.77
C THR A 229 -7.77 13.85 11.15
N TYR A 230 -7.39 15.13 11.30
CA TYR A 230 -7.98 16.23 10.53
C TYR A 230 -7.48 16.17 9.09
N VAL A 231 -8.36 15.87 8.14
CA VAL A 231 -7.99 15.55 6.76
C VAL A 231 -7.68 16.77 5.90
N PRO A 232 -8.43 17.89 5.96
CA PRO A 232 -8.17 19.03 5.07
C PRO A 232 -6.74 19.57 5.20
N GLY A 233 -5.99 19.46 4.11
CA GLY A 233 -4.60 19.86 3.98
C GLY A 233 -3.57 18.87 4.57
N ALA A 234 -4.01 17.74 5.14
CA ALA A 234 -3.11 16.71 5.66
C ALA A 234 -2.37 15.98 4.53
N SER A 235 -1.16 15.51 4.81
CA SER A 235 -0.40 14.73 3.82
C SER A 235 -1.07 13.37 3.57
N ARG A 236 -0.96 12.86 2.35
CA ARG A 236 -1.42 11.51 1.97
C ARG A 236 -0.88 10.46 2.92
N TYR A 237 0.41 10.54 3.24
CA TYR A 237 1.08 9.61 4.15
C TYR A 237 0.42 9.59 5.53
N THR A 238 0.17 10.76 6.11
CA THR A 238 -0.49 10.86 7.43
C THR A 238 -1.88 10.23 7.45
N VAL A 239 -2.63 10.34 6.35
CA VAL A 239 -3.98 9.76 6.26
C VAL A 239 -3.93 8.26 5.97
N GLU A 240 -3.01 7.80 5.11
CA GLU A 240 -2.76 6.38 4.87
C GLU A 240 -2.39 5.66 6.17
N ASP A 241 -1.41 6.17 6.92
CA ASP A 241 -0.95 5.54 8.17
C ASP A 241 -2.08 5.42 9.20
N ALA A 242 -2.81 6.52 9.42
CA ALA A 242 -3.92 6.54 10.37
C ALA A 242 -5.03 5.57 9.96
N LEU A 243 -5.23 5.38 8.65
CA LEU A 243 -6.23 4.47 8.11
C LEU A 243 -5.78 3.01 8.24
N GLU A 244 -4.52 2.70 7.96
CA GLU A 244 -3.93 1.38 8.14
C GLU A 244 -3.99 0.96 9.61
N GLU A 245 -3.56 1.83 10.53
CA GLU A 245 -3.59 1.56 11.97
C GLU A 245 -5.01 1.29 12.48
N ALA A 246 -5.96 2.14 12.09
CA ALA A 246 -7.35 1.99 12.51
C ALA A 246 -8.04 0.79 11.86
N ALA A 247 -7.66 0.42 10.63
CA ALA A 247 -8.15 -0.78 9.97
C ALA A 247 -7.60 -2.05 10.63
N ASP A 248 -6.29 -2.09 10.93
CA ASP A 248 -5.65 -3.22 11.62
C ASP A 248 -6.31 -3.49 12.98
N ALA A 249 -6.63 -2.43 13.72
CA ALA A 249 -7.31 -2.55 15.01
C ALA A 249 -8.68 -3.28 14.89
N LEU A 250 -9.34 -3.19 13.74
CA LEU A 250 -10.65 -3.81 13.49
C LEU A 250 -10.54 -5.20 12.86
N VAL A 251 -9.57 -5.41 11.96
CA VAL A 251 -9.48 -6.65 11.18
C VAL A 251 -8.42 -7.61 11.68
N GLY A 252 -7.56 -7.19 12.61
CA GLY A 252 -6.30 -7.88 12.88
C GLY A 252 -5.25 -7.40 11.86
N ASP A 253 -4.26 -8.23 11.52
CA ASP A 253 -3.26 -7.83 10.53
C ASP A 253 -3.87 -7.82 9.11
N LEU A 254 -3.89 -6.65 8.46
CA LEU A 254 -4.34 -6.46 7.08
C LEU A 254 -3.59 -7.36 6.08
N ARG A 255 -2.35 -7.78 6.39
CA ARG A 255 -1.54 -8.60 5.46
C ARG A 255 -1.78 -10.09 5.53
N GLU A 256 -2.40 -10.58 6.61
CA GLU A 256 -2.57 -12.02 6.79
C GLU A 256 -3.83 -12.58 6.12
N GLN A 257 -4.82 -11.72 5.85
CA GLN A 257 -6.18 -12.17 5.51
C GLN A 257 -6.67 -11.76 4.13
N PHE A 258 -6.05 -10.75 3.53
CA PHE A 258 -6.43 -10.20 2.24
C PHE A 258 -5.25 -10.33 1.28
N ASP A 259 -5.54 -10.61 0.01
CA ASP A 259 -4.52 -10.62 -1.04
C ASP A 259 -4.29 -9.20 -1.57
N HIS A 260 -5.29 -8.30 -1.48
CA HIS A 260 -5.15 -6.87 -1.77
C HIS A 260 -5.97 -6.02 -0.80
N VAL A 261 -5.43 -4.83 -0.50
CA VAL A 261 -6.10 -3.80 0.29
C VAL A 261 -6.11 -2.50 -0.52
N MET A 262 -7.28 -1.88 -0.63
CA MET A 262 -7.48 -0.60 -1.31
C MET A 262 -7.86 0.44 -0.28
N LEU A 263 -7.09 1.53 -0.21
CA LEU A 263 -7.37 2.63 0.70
C LEU A 263 -8.12 3.73 -0.07
N CYS A 264 -9.33 4.06 0.37
CA CYS A 264 -10.11 5.18 -0.15
C CYS A 264 -9.91 6.39 0.77
N LEU A 265 -9.15 7.37 0.30
CA LEU A 265 -8.79 8.54 1.10
C LEU A 265 -9.87 9.64 1.02
N PRO A 266 -10.16 10.38 2.11
CA PRO A 266 -11.20 11.42 2.12
C PRO A 266 -10.75 12.72 1.45
N PRO A 267 -11.66 13.47 0.76
CA PRO A 267 -11.41 14.77 0.14
C PRO A 267 -10.58 15.71 1.03
N GLY A 268 -9.67 16.46 0.43
CA GLY A 268 -8.82 17.43 1.10
C GLY A 268 -7.50 16.88 1.63
N THR A 269 -7.17 15.60 1.47
CA THR A 269 -5.78 15.18 1.75
C THR A 269 -4.85 15.84 0.68
N LYS A 270 -3.54 15.68 0.78
CA LYS A 270 -2.57 16.19 -0.21
C LYS A 270 -1.75 15.05 -0.78
N ALA A 271 -1.81 14.85 -2.10
CA ALA A 271 -0.98 13.88 -2.80
C ALA A 271 0.24 14.61 -3.40
N GLY A 272 1.39 14.60 -2.73
CA GLY A 272 2.62 15.26 -3.22
C GLY A 272 2.51 16.80 -3.33
N SER A 273 3.27 17.39 -4.25
CA SER A 273 3.40 18.85 -4.43
C SER A 273 2.16 19.56 -5.02
N ILE A 274 1.09 18.83 -5.34
CA ILE A 274 -0.17 19.44 -5.81
C ILE A 274 -1.05 19.83 -4.61
N ASN A 275 -1.36 21.12 -4.55
CA ASN A 275 -2.15 21.72 -3.48
C ASN A 275 -3.64 21.36 -3.65
N ASN A 276 -4.20 20.72 -2.62
CA ASN A 276 -5.63 20.44 -2.39
C ASN A 276 -6.37 19.66 -3.48
N TRP A 277 -6.93 18.51 -3.10
CA TRP A 277 -7.86 17.71 -3.89
C TRP A 277 -9.24 17.63 -3.24
#